data_AF-A0A0B5KY95-F1
#
_entry.id   AF-A0A0B5KY95-F1
#
_cell.length_a   1.000
_cell.length_b   1.000
_cell.length_c   1.000
_cell.angle_alpha   90.00
_cell.angle_beta   90.00
_cell.angle_gamma   90.00
#
_symmetry.space_group_name_H-M   'P 1'
#
loop_
_entity.id
_entity.type
_entity.pdbx_description
1 polymer ?
#
loop_
_entity_poly.entity_id
_entity_poly.type
_entity_poly.pdbx_seq_one_letter_code
_entity_poly.pdbx_strand_id
1 'polypeptide(L)'
;MTHIIHKGLDFFVKPRKISLNLNMKIGSAKVHPEDLKILMKKVPVFMMSYYDSKAFMERELEISSADFPNGTIFFSYYEPVPAELNWDVDKNLLSQLARYFHLYDLVSSMNSLIDESKGLSIGIYEEWLESTMVKVPGENAEELRNMLSKFSLMYTTKILWKMFHGNFEELKKRTHEIAYKFYEVAGF
;
A
#
# COMPACT_ATOMS: atom_id res chain seq x y z
N MET A 1 3.07 -8.45 7.11
CA MET A 1 2.42 -7.18 7.50
C MET A 1 1.89 -7.18 8.94
N THR A 2 1.78 -6.01 9.58
CA THR A 2 1.16 -5.84 10.91
C THR A 2 -0.06 -4.91 10.84
N HIS A 3 -1.09 -5.22 11.62
CA HIS A 3 -2.30 -4.41 11.73
C HIS A 3 -2.52 -3.97 13.18
N ILE A 4 -2.96 -2.73 13.37
CA ILE A 4 -3.35 -2.16 14.65
C ILE A 4 -4.71 -1.51 14.47
N ILE A 5 -5.64 -1.84 15.36
CA ILE A 5 -6.94 -1.17 15.46
C ILE A 5 -6.84 -0.10 16.55
N HIS A 6 -7.22 1.13 16.22
CA HIS A 6 -7.16 2.27 17.14
C HIS A 6 -8.40 3.15 17.01
N LYS A 7 -8.55 4.07 17.97
CA LYS A 7 -9.72 4.93 18.11
C LYS A 7 -9.27 6.32 18.56
N GLY A 8 -9.00 7.23 17.63
CA GLY A 8 -8.36 8.51 17.95
C GLY A 8 -6.87 8.34 18.28
N LEU A 9 -6.37 9.06 19.30
CA LEU A 9 -4.95 9.05 19.76
C LEU A 9 -4.56 7.80 20.56
N ASP A 10 -5.39 6.78 20.46
CA ASP A 10 -5.69 5.87 21.54
C ASP A 10 -5.52 4.47 20.91
N PHE A 11 -4.28 3.97 21.00
CA PHE A 11 -3.81 2.76 20.31
C PHE A 11 -4.13 1.52 21.14
N PHE A 12 -5.39 1.08 21.07
CA PHE A 12 -5.88 0.12 22.04
C PHE A 12 -5.67 -1.34 21.66
N VAL A 13 -5.67 -1.70 20.37
CA VAL A 13 -5.87 -3.11 20.00
C VAL A 13 -4.92 -3.55 18.91
N LYS A 14 -3.91 -4.33 19.28
CA LYS A 14 -3.24 -5.22 18.32
C LYS A 14 -4.07 -6.50 18.22
N PRO A 15 -4.82 -6.73 17.14
CA PRO A 15 -5.65 -7.92 17.01
C PRO A 15 -4.78 -9.18 17.07
N ARG A 16 -5.28 -10.21 17.75
CA ARG A 16 -4.64 -11.53 17.82
C ARG A 16 -4.61 -12.22 16.45
N LYS A 17 -5.67 -12.00 15.68
CA LYS A 17 -5.80 -12.49 14.31
C LYS A 17 -6.64 -11.49 13.53
N ILE A 18 -6.29 -11.30 12.27
CA ILE A 18 -7.06 -10.49 11.33
C ILE A 18 -7.23 -11.24 10.01
N SER A 19 -8.41 -11.11 9.44
CA SER A 19 -8.77 -11.67 8.14
C SER A 19 -9.37 -10.54 7.31
N LEU A 20 -8.76 -10.24 6.16
CA LEU A 20 -9.26 -9.24 5.22
C LEU A 20 -9.69 -9.94 3.92
N ASN A 21 -10.89 -9.66 3.45
CA ASN A 21 -11.36 -10.04 2.13
C ASN A 21 -11.25 -8.82 1.21
N LEU A 22 -10.14 -8.74 0.48
CA LEU A 22 -9.81 -7.62 -0.40
C LEU A 22 -10.82 -7.45 -1.55
N ASN A 23 -11.47 -8.54 -1.98
CA ASN A 23 -12.46 -8.49 -3.07
C ASN A 23 -13.79 -7.88 -2.62
N MET A 24 -14.17 -8.09 -1.36
CA MET A 24 -15.47 -7.66 -0.82
C MET A 24 -15.37 -6.51 0.19
N LYS A 25 -14.17 -5.99 0.48
CA LYS A 25 -13.91 -4.93 1.48
C LYS A 25 -14.55 -5.19 2.86
N ILE A 26 -14.48 -6.43 3.29
CA ILE A 26 -14.94 -6.88 4.60
C ILE A 26 -13.81 -7.58 5.33
N GLY A 27 -13.87 -7.59 6.65
CA GLY A 27 -12.89 -8.28 7.47
C GLY A 27 -13.44 -8.73 8.81
N SER A 28 -12.63 -9.50 9.51
CA SER A 28 -12.85 -9.85 10.89
C SER A 28 -11.55 -9.79 11.68
N ALA A 29 -11.66 -9.43 12.96
CA ALA A 29 -10.53 -9.37 13.85
C ALA A 29 -10.86 -10.01 15.19
N LYS A 30 -9.94 -10.81 15.70
CA LYS A 30 -9.99 -11.36 17.05
C LYS A 30 -9.28 -10.40 18.01
N VAL A 31 -10.01 -9.89 18.99
CA VAL A 31 -9.57 -8.86 19.94
C VAL A 31 -9.73 -9.37 21.38
N HIS A 32 -9.23 -8.64 22.38
CA HIS A 32 -9.51 -8.99 23.77
C HIS A 32 -11.00 -8.74 24.08
N PRO A 33 -11.67 -9.58 24.89
CA PRO A 33 -13.07 -9.35 25.25
C PRO A 33 -13.35 -7.98 25.89
N GLU A 34 -12.38 -7.41 26.60
CA GLU A 34 -12.49 -6.07 27.19
C GLU A 34 -12.50 -4.96 26.13
N ASP A 35 -11.76 -5.15 25.03
CA ASP A 35 -11.69 -4.21 23.92
C ASP A 35 -13.00 -4.18 23.12
N LEU A 36 -13.74 -5.29 23.07
CA LEU A 36 -15.02 -5.36 22.36
C LEU A 36 -16.00 -4.27 22.81
N LYS A 37 -16.07 -4.02 24.13
CA LYS A 37 -16.97 -3.00 24.68
C LYS A 37 -16.59 -1.59 24.22
N ILE A 38 -15.31 -1.34 23.98
CA ILE A 38 -14.78 -0.04 23.54
C ILE A 38 -15.02 0.15 22.04
N LEU A 39 -14.78 -0.91 21.27
CA LEU A 39 -14.96 -0.94 19.82
C LEU A 39 -16.43 -0.75 19.42
N MET A 40 -17.36 -1.32 20.18
CA MET A 40 -18.80 -1.18 19.92
C MET A 40 -19.40 0.20 20.23
N LYS A 41 -18.63 1.16 20.77
CA LYS A 41 -19.11 2.54 21.01
C LYS A 41 -19.19 3.30 19.68
N LYS A 42 -20.21 4.16 19.52
CA LYS A 42 -20.46 5.04 18.34
C LYS A 42 -19.40 6.14 18.13
N VAL A 43 -18.15 5.75 17.89
CA VAL A 43 -17.05 6.66 17.56
C VAL A 43 -16.20 5.93 16.52
N PRO A 44 -15.64 6.64 15.52
CA PRO A 44 -14.86 6.04 14.45
C PRO A 44 -13.76 5.12 14.96
N VAL A 45 -13.64 3.97 14.32
CA VAL A 45 -12.59 2.98 14.59
C VAL A 45 -11.75 2.87 13.32
N PHE A 46 -10.44 2.86 13.48
CA PHE A 46 -9.51 2.80 12.37
C PHE A 46 -8.62 1.58 12.47
N MET A 47 -8.18 1.10 11.32
CA MET A 47 -7.14 0.09 11.21
C MET A 47 -5.94 0.67 10.48
N MET A 48 -4.85 0.83 11.21
CA MET A 48 -3.55 1.09 10.62
C MET A 48 -2.93 -0.25 10.21
N SER A 49 -2.59 -0.39 8.94
CA SER A 49 -1.89 -1.55 8.40
C SER A 49 -0.54 -1.09 7.90
N TYR A 50 0.55 -1.72 8.35
CA TYR A 50 1.89 -1.33 7.94
C TYR A 50 2.73 -2.56 7.59
N TYR A 51 3.51 -2.41 6.53
CA TYR A 51 4.67 -3.23 6.28
C TYR A 51 5.82 -2.74 7.17
N ASP A 52 6.07 -1.43 7.13
CA ASP A 52 7.05 -0.71 7.95
C ASP A 52 6.61 0.76 8.17
N SER A 53 7.50 1.62 8.68
CA SER A 53 7.19 3.04 8.93
C SER A 53 6.99 3.88 7.67
N LYS A 54 7.38 3.38 6.48
CA LYS A 54 7.27 4.11 5.21
C LYS A 54 6.10 3.61 4.36
N ALA A 55 5.74 2.33 4.46
CA ALA A 55 4.66 1.70 3.72
C ALA A 55 3.53 1.30 4.69
N PHE A 56 2.54 2.18 4.82
CA PHE A 56 1.38 1.99 5.67
C PHE A 56 0.09 2.51 5.02
N MET A 57 -1.04 2.07 5.57
CA MET A 57 -2.38 2.42 5.13
C MET A 57 -3.36 2.42 6.30
N GLU A 58 -4.06 3.53 6.47
CA GLU A 58 -5.14 3.65 7.46
C GLU A 58 -6.50 3.44 6.78
N ARG A 59 -7.37 2.68 7.45
CA ARG A 59 -8.72 2.37 6.96
C ARG A 59 -9.73 2.66 8.06
N GLU A 60 -10.75 3.42 7.76
CA GLU A 60 -11.90 3.54 8.65
C GLU A 60 -12.70 2.23 8.61
N LEU A 61 -13.00 1.70 9.79
CA LEU A 61 -13.75 0.47 9.99
C LEU A 61 -15.18 0.78 10.36
N GLU A 62 -16.11 0.22 9.62
CA GLU A 62 -17.52 0.16 9.97
C GLU A 62 -17.79 -1.20 10.61
N ILE A 63 -17.92 -1.23 11.94
CA ILE A 63 -18.18 -2.47 12.68
C ILE A 63 -19.63 -2.86 12.48
N SER A 64 -19.86 -3.97 11.79
CA SER A 64 -21.19 -4.47 11.45
C SER A 64 -21.80 -5.33 12.55
N SER A 65 -20.97 -6.13 13.23
CA SER A 65 -21.41 -7.01 14.33
C SER A 65 -20.21 -7.51 15.16
N ALA A 66 -20.51 -8.14 16.30
CA ALA A 66 -19.50 -8.78 17.15
C ALA A 66 -20.00 -10.09 17.74
N ASP A 67 -19.10 -11.07 17.82
CA ASP A 67 -19.24 -12.31 18.58
C ASP A 67 -18.50 -12.16 19.91
N PHE A 68 -19.25 -11.81 20.95
CA PHE A 68 -18.73 -11.55 22.28
C PHE A 68 -18.07 -12.79 22.93
N PRO A 69 -18.69 -13.99 22.92
CA PRO A 69 -18.04 -15.21 23.42
C PRO A 69 -16.67 -15.48 22.79
N ASN A 70 -16.54 -15.26 21.49
CA ASN A 70 -15.30 -15.58 20.77
C ASN A 70 -14.32 -14.40 20.65
N GLY A 71 -14.68 -13.21 21.14
CA GLY A 71 -13.82 -12.04 21.05
C GLY A 71 -13.63 -11.55 19.62
N THR A 72 -14.62 -11.70 18.73
CA THR A 72 -14.47 -11.40 17.30
C THR A 72 -15.34 -10.21 16.88
N ILE A 73 -14.76 -9.26 16.16
CA ILE A 73 -15.51 -8.21 15.45
C ILE A 73 -15.57 -8.53 13.96
N PHE A 74 -16.68 -8.16 13.33
CA PHE A 74 -16.86 -8.15 11.89
C PHE A 74 -17.04 -6.71 11.42
N PHE A 75 -16.38 -6.36 10.33
CA PHE A 75 -16.37 -4.97 9.85
C PHE A 75 -16.31 -4.90 8.32
N SER A 76 -16.85 -3.81 7.77
CA SER A 76 -16.55 -3.31 6.43
C SER A 76 -15.53 -2.19 6.52
N TYR A 77 -14.87 -1.89 5.41
CA TYR A 77 -13.94 -0.77 5.31
C TYR A 77 -13.88 -0.22 3.89
N TYR A 78 -13.35 0.98 3.73
CA TYR A 78 -13.00 1.51 2.42
C TYR A 78 -11.49 1.51 2.25
N GLU A 79 -11.04 1.07 1.07
CA GLU A 79 -9.63 1.22 0.68
C GLU A 79 -9.37 2.69 0.31
N PRO A 80 -8.33 3.33 0.87
CA PRO A 80 -7.95 4.70 0.53
C PRO A 80 -7.27 4.81 -0.85
N VAL A 81 -7.02 3.67 -1.50
CA VAL A 81 -6.46 3.57 -2.84
C VAL A 81 -7.46 2.92 -3.81
N PRO A 82 -7.36 3.23 -5.12
CA PRO A 82 -8.22 2.62 -6.14
C PRO A 82 -8.22 1.09 -6.08
N ALA A 83 -9.40 0.47 -6.25
CA ALA A 83 -9.56 -0.98 -6.13
C ALA A 83 -8.80 -1.75 -7.21
N GLU A 84 -8.58 -1.10 -8.36
CA GLU A 84 -7.85 -1.58 -9.52
C GLU A 84 -6.41 -1.95 -9.19
N LEU A 85 -5.81 -1.36 -8.14
CA LEU A 85 -4.49 -1.76 -7.65
C LEU A 85 -4.40 -3.23 -7.24
N ASN A 86 -5.53 -3.90 -6.94
CA ASN A 86 -5.52 -5.32 -6.58
C ASN A 86 -5.33 -6.25 -7.77
N TRP A 87 -5.79 -5.85 -8.97
CA TRP A 87 -5.89 -6.77 -10.12
C TRP A 87 -5.21 -6.26 -11.39
N ASP A 88 -4.98 -4.95 -11.54
CA ASP A 88 -4.38 -4.38 -12.75
C ASP A 88 -2.85 -4.26 -12.69
N VAL A 89 -2.22 -4.49 -11.53
CA VAL A 89 -0.75 -4.42 -11.35
C VAL A 89 -0.10 -5.80 -11.45
N ASP A 90 1.13 -5.84 -11.97
CA ASP A 90 1.88 -7.08 -12.12
C ASP A 90 2.47 -7.51 -10.77
N LYS A 91 1.82 -8.49 -10.13
CA LYS A 91 2.26 -9.08 -8.86
C LYS A 91 3.68 -9.64 -8.94
N ASN A 92 4.04 -10.30 -10.03
CA ASN A 92 5.37 -10.93 -10.15
C ASN A 92 6.45 -9.85 -10.25
N LEU A 93 6.21 -8.80 -11.03
CA LEU A 93 7.11 -7.65 -11.13
C LEU A 93 7.33 -6.99 -9.75
N LEU A 94 6.25 -6.71 -9.01
CA LEU A 94 6.35 -6.12 -7.68
C LEU A 94 7.12 -7.02 -6.69
N SER A 95 6.86 -8.32 -6.72
CA SER A 95 7.56 -9.31 -5.88
C SER A 95 9.05 -9.38 -6.20
N GLN A 96 9.43 -9.33 -7.48
CA GLN A 96 10.83 -9.32 -7.91
C GLN A 96 11.52 -8.02 -7.51
N LEU A 97 10.89 -6.86 -7.72
CA LEU A 97 11.45 -5.56 -7.34
C LEU A 97 11.63 -5.42 -5.83
N ALA A 98 10.72 -5.98 -5.03
CA ALA A 98 10.81 -5.97 -3.56
C ALA A 98 12.05 -6.71 -3.02
N ARG A 99 12.71 -7.56 -3.82
CA ARG A 99 13.97 -8.22 -3.46
C ARG A 99 15.18 -7.29 -3.55
N TYR A 100 15.09 -6.25 -4.37
CA TYR A 100 16.17 -5.31 -4.65
C TYR A 100 15.93 -3.94 -4.02
N PHE A 101 14.67 -3.53 -3.90
CA PHE A 101 14.28 -2.20 -3.47
C PHE A 101 13.23 -2.24 -2.38
N HIS A 102 13.27 -1.23 -1.50
CA HIS A 102 12.10 -0.88 -0.71
C HIS A 102 11.06 -0.25 -1.64
N LEU A 103 9.85 -0.83 -1.73
CA LEU A 103 8.84 -0.40 -2.71
C LEU A 103 8.40 1.04 -2.48
N TYR A 104 8.40 1.53 -1.24
CA TYR A 104 8.15 2.96 -0.98
C TYR A 104 9.20 3.85 -1.64
N ASP A 105 10.50 3.51 -1.54
CA ASP A 105 11.55 4.34 -2.10
C ASP A 105 11.46 4.34 -3.65
N LEU A 106 11.03 3.22 -4.24
CA LEU A 106 10.80 3.12 -5.68
C LEU A 106 9.57 3.94 -6.13
N VAL A 107 8.45 3.88 -5.40
CA VAL A 107 7.25 4.71 -5.66
C VAL A 107 7.58 6.19 -5.51
N SER A 108 8.27 6.56 -4.42
CA SER A 108 8.69 7.93 -4.15
C SER A 108 9.62 8.44 -5.26
N SER A 109 10.56 7.61 -5.71
CA SER A 109 11.50 7.97 -6.78
C SER A 109 10.79 8.15 -8.12
N MET A 110 9.80 7.30 -8.44
CA MET A 110 8.96 7.50 -9.63
C MET A 110 8.13 8.78 -9.54
N ASN A 111 7.60 9.11 -8.37
CA ASN A 111 6.89 10.38 -8.18
C ASN A 111 7.84 11.58 -8.43
N SER A 112 9.08 11.53 -7.95
CA SER A 112 10.08 12.57 -8.26
C SER A 112 10.35 12.67 -9.77
N LEU A 113 10.57 11.54 -10.45
CA LEU A 113 10.77 11.50 -11.91
C LEU A 113 9.59 12.15 -12.65
N ILE A 114 8.34 11.84 -12.27
CA ILE A 114 7.15 12.42 -12.90
C ILE A 114 7.10 13.94 -12.68
N ASP A 115 7.42 14.42 -11.48
CA ASP A 115 7.42 15.84 -11.15
C ASP A 115 8.48 16.61 -11.95
N GLU A 116 9.68 16.04 -12.09
CA GLU A 116 10.81 16.59 -12.86
C GLU A 116 10.57 16.53 -14.38
N SER A 117 9.92 15.46 -14.87
CA SER A 117 9.61 15.25 -16.29
C SER A 117 8.57 16.19 -16.87
N LYS A 118 7.92 17.04 -16.03
CA LYS A 118 7.13 18.19 -16.50
C LYS A 118 7.96 19.11 -17.42
N GLY A 119 9.30 19.02 -17.37
CA GLY A 119 10.22 19.44 -18.43
C GLY A 119 10.72 18.25 -19.24
N LEU A 120 10.13 17.99 -20.42
CA LEU A 120 10.42 16.86 -21.31
C LEU A 120 11.91 16.71 -21.69
N SER A 121 12.60 15.71 -21.14
CA SER A 121 13.75 15.11 -21.84
C SER A 121 13.90 13.62 -21.52
N ILE A 122 14.22 12.82 -22.54
CA ILE A 122 14.56 11.40 -22.43
C ILE A 122 15.77 11.19 -21.48
N GLY A 123 16.64 12.20 -21.37
CA GLY A 123 17.80 12.17 -20.47
C GLY A 123 17.43 11.98 -18.99
N ILE A 124 16.34 12.61 -18.53
CA ILE A 124 15.90 12.51 -17.12
C ILE A 124 15.52 11.07 -16.76
N TYR A 125 14.93 10.33 -17.71
CA TYR A 125 14.58 8.93 -17.48
C TYR A 125 15.82 8.03 -17.38
N GLU A 126 16.80 8.23 -18.26
CA GLU A 126 18.05 7.47 -18.22
C GLU A 126 18.86 7.78 -16.95
N GLU A 127 18.91 9.06 -16.54
CA GLU A 127 19.52 9.48 -15.27
C GLU A 127 18.81 8.86 -14.05
N TRP A 128 17.47 8.78 -14.10
CA TRP A 128 16.69 8.10 -13.07
C TRP A 128 17.01 6.59 -13.00
N LEU A 129 17.11 5.91 -14.15
CA LEU A 129 17.48 4.50 -14.20
C LEU A 129 18.87 4.27 -13.61
N GLU A 130 19.87 5.05 -14.05
CA GLU A 130 21.24 4.94 -13.57
C GLU A 130 21.34 5.19 -12.06
N SER A 131 20.75 6.27 -11.56
CA SER A 131 20.76 6.61 -10.13
C SER A 131 20.04 5.58 -9.26
N THR A 132 18.98 4.95 -9.77
CA THR A 132 18.26 3.88 -9.08
C THR A 132 19.08 2.58 -9.06
N MET A 133 19.71 2.22 -10.18
CA MET A 133 20.50 1.00 -10.32
C MET A 133 21.79 1.00 -9.50
N VAL A 134 22.42 2.17 -9.26
CA VAL A 134 23.64 2.30 -8.41
C VAL A 134 23.44 1.71 -7.00
N LYS A 135 22.19 1.58 -6.53
CA LYS A 135 21.86 0.99 -5.23
C LYS A 135 21.90 -0.54 -5.21
N VAL A 136 22.13 -1.22 -6.35
CA VAL A 136 22.04 -2.68 -6.48
C VAL A 136 23.35 -3.28 -7.02
N PRO A 137 23.85 -4.41 -6.46
CA PRO A 137 25.03 -5.11 -6.98
C PRO A 137 24.85 -5.55 -8.45
N GLY A 138 25.93 -5.50 -9.25
CA GLY A 138 25.87 -5.56 -10.72
C GLY A 138 25.52 -6.91 -11.37
N GLU A 139 25.39 -7.99 -10.60
CA GLU A 139 24.93 -9.28 -11.16
C GLU A 139 23.42 -9.18 -11.44
N ASN A 140 23.03 -9.25 -12.72
CA ASN A 140 21.67 -9.04 -13.27
C ASN A 140 21.25 -7.58 -13.57
N ALA A 141 22.20 -6.66 -13.78
CA ALA A 141 21.91 -5.25 -14.07
C ALA A 141 20.91 -5.03 -15.24
N GLU A 142 21.04 -5.80 -16.34
CA GLU A 142 20.16 -5.66 -17.50
C GLU A 142 18.73 -6.15 -17.23
N GLU A 143 18.58 -7.27 -16.51
CA GLU A 143 17.25 -7.76 -16.10
C GLU A 143 16.56 -6.75 -15.19
N LEU A 144 17.32 -6.16 -14.25
CA LEU A 144 16.81 -5.15 -13.34
C LEU A 144 16.40 -3.86 -14.08
N ARG A 145 17.19 -3.41 -15.06
CA ARG A 145 16.83 -2.26 -15.91
C ARG A 145 15.50 -2.51 -16.65
N ASN A 146 15.32 -3.72 -17.17
CA ASN A 146 14.08 -4.13 -17.81
C ASN A 146 12.90 -4.18 -16.83
N MET A 147 13.10 -4.65 -15.59
CA MET A 147 12.07 -4.61 -14.54
C MET A 147 11.70 -3.17 -14.16
N LEU A 148 12.68 -2.29 -13.96
CA LEU A 148 12.45 -0.87 -13.66
C LEU A 148 11.71 -0.16 -14.79
N SER A 149 12.03 -0.49 -16.03
CA SER A 149 11.34 0.05 -17.21
C SER A 149 9.87 -0.40 -17.29
N LYS A 150 9.62 -1.69 -17.05
CA LYS A 150 8.25 -2.22 -16.94
C LYS A 150 7.48 -1.57 -15.79
N PHE A 151 8.14 -1.35 -14.66
CA PHE A 151 7.54 -0.70 -13.50
C PHE A 151 7.18 0.75 -13.81
N SER A 152 8.10 1.53 -14.40
CA SER A 152 7.85 2.90 -14.82
C SER A 152 6.66 3.00 -15.78
N LEU A 153 6.62 2.13 -16.79
CA LEU A 153 5.50 2.07 -17.74
C LEU A 153 4.18 1.72 -17.04
N MET A 154 4.18 0.70 -16.17
CA MET A 154 2.99 0.32 -15.40
C MET A 154 2.52 1.45 -14.49
N TYR A 155 3.44 2.09 -13.77
CA TYR A 155 3.16 3.15 -12.82
C TYR A 155 2.57 4.38 -13.52
N THR A 156 3.15 4.79 -14.66
CA THR A 156 2.63 5.93 -15.44
C THR A 156 1.30 5.62 -16.10
N THR A 157 1.19 4.51 -16.83
CA THR A 157 -0.01 4.22 -17.64
C THR A 157 -1.20 3.74 -16.81
N LYS A 158 -0.97 2.81 -15.88
CA LYS A 158 -2.06 2.21 -15.08
C LYS A 158 -2.35 3.01 -13.82
N ILE A 159 -1.33 3.46 -13.11
CA ILE A 159 -1.55 4.10 -11.81
C ILE A 159 -1.84 5.59 -12.02
N LEU A 160 -0.90 6.37 -12.54
CA LEU A 160 -1.12 7.80 -12.74
C LEU A 160 -2.30 8.06 -13.70
N TRP A 161 -2.26 7.55 -14.93
CA TRP A 161 -3.25 7.94 -15.95
C TRP A 161 -4.60 7.23 -15.82
N LYS A 162 -4.62 5.91 -15.60
CA LYS A 162 -5.89 5.17 -15.51
C LYS A 162 -6.56 5.32 -14.15
N MET A 163 -5.86 5.04 -13.05
CA MET A 163 -6.47 5.01 -11.70
C MET A 163 -6.60 6.39 -11.06
N PHE A 164 -5.60 7.25 -11.23
CA PHE A 164 -5.61 8.61 -10.67
C PHE A 164 -6.03 9.67 -11.70
N HIS A 165 -6.40 9.29 -12.92
CA HIS A 165 -6.85 10.19 -14.00
C HIS A 165 -5.89 11.36 -14.28
N GLY A 166 -4.59 11.13 -14.13
CA GLY A 166 -3.55 12.15 -14.28
C GLY A 166 -3.43 13.11 -13.08
N ASN A 167 -4.20 12.91 -12.00
CA ASN A 167 -4.11 13.72 -10.78
C ASN A 167 -2.86 13.35 -9.98
N PHE A 168 -1.73 13.92 -10.38
CA PHE A 168 -0.44 13.68 -9.76
C PHE A 168 -0.37 14.15 -8.29
N GLU A 169 -1.06 15.23 -7.94
CA GLU A 169 -1.07 15.73 -6.56
C GLU A 169 -1.74 14.73 -5.60
N GLU A 170 -2.84 14.11 -6.01
CA GLU A 170 -3.47 13.05 -5.22
C GLU A 170 -2.57 11.79 -5.19
N LEU A 171 -1.97 11.41 -6.34
CA LEU A 171 -1.03 10.28 -6.39
C LEU A 171 0.12 10.45 -5.38
N LYS A 172 0.70 11.65 -5.32
CA LYS A 172 1.82 11.99 -4.43
C LYS A 172 1.40 11.91 -2.95
N LYS A 173 0.19 12.37 -2.60
CA LYS A 173 -0.35 12.24 -1.24
C LYS A 173 -0.56 10.79 -0.82
N ARG A 174 -0.81 9.89 -1.77
CA ARG A 174 -1.05 8.45 -1.54
C ARG A 174 0.19 7.56 -1.61
N THR A 175 1.40 8.14 -1.60
CA THR A 175 2.66 7.40 -1.77
C THR A 175 2.80 6.24 -0.76
N HIS A 176 2.46 6.49 0.51
CA HIS A 176 2.57 5.50 1.58
C HIS A 176 1.59 4.34 1.37
N GLU A 177 0.34 4.67 1.03
CA GLU A 177 -0.73 3.70 0.83
C GLU A 177 -0.52 2.86 -0.44
N ILE A 178 -0.02 3.47 -1.52
CA ILE A 178 0.34 2.74 -2.76
C ILE A 178 1.48 1.78 -2.49
N ALA A 179 2.52 2.21 -1.79
CA ALA A 179 3.66 1.36 -1.43
C ALA A 179 3.21 0.19 -0.54
N TYR A 180 2.39 0.45 0.48
CA TYR A 180 1.78 -0.62 1.29
C TYR A 180 0.97 -1.58 0.42
N LYS A 181 0.14 -1.06 -0.49
CA LYS A 181 -0.70 -1.89 -1.34
C LYS A 181 0.12 -2.78 -2.27
N PHE A 182 1.25 -2.31 -2.76
CA PHE A 182 2.16 -3.14 -3.55
C PHE A 182 2.74 -4.31 -2.75
N TYR A 183 3.14 -4.09 -1.49
CA TYR A 183 3.57 -5.18 -0.61
C TYR A 183 2.45 -6.19 -0.37
N GLU A 184 1.23 -5.72 -0.13
CA GLU A 184 0.05 -6.56 0.06
C GLU A 184 -0.25 -7.42 -1.18
N VAL A 185 -0.20 -6.84 -2.37
CA VAL A 185 -0.38 -7.56 -3.65
C VAL A 185 0.74 -8.57 -3.90
N ALA A 186 1.99 -8.18 -3.62
CA ALA A 186 3.16 -9.05 -3.78
C ALA A 186 3.20 -10.21 -2.78
N GLY A 187 2.44 -10.13 -1.68
CA GLY A 187 2.25 -11.21 -0.71
C GLY A 187 3.23 -11.19 0.48
N PHE A 188 3.66 -10.01 0.92
CA PHE A 188 4.54 -9.79 2.08
C PHE A 188 3.76 -9.49 3.39
#